data_AF-A0A933SY84-F1
#
_entry.id   AF-A0A933SY84-F1
#
_cell.length_a   1.000
_cell.length_b   1.000
_cell.length_c   1.000
_cell.angle_alpha   90.00
_cell.angle_beta   90.00
_cell.angle_gamma   90.00
#
_symmetry.space_group_name_H-M   'P 1'
#
loop_
_entity.id
_entity.type
_entity.pdbx_description
1 polymer ?
#
loop_
_entity_poly.entity_id
_entity_poly.type
_entity_poly.pdbx_seq_one_letter_code
_entity_poly.pdbx_strand_id
1 'polypeptide(L)' 'MSNIAREIFLHYASSAVDRVILGMRKRYTPVKERGFILNGITYEIAPPEIKEDSFEIDLISDIPLSFFKRVKKEISKFNF' A
#
# COMPACT_ATOMS: atom_id res chain seq x y z
N MET A 1 16.38 24.19 4.25
CA MET A 1 16.41 23.35 5.48
C MET A 1 17.80 22.75 5.62
N SER A 2 18.33 22.58 6.84
CA SER A 2 19.59 21.85 7.02
C SER A 2 19.41 20.38 6.60
N ASN A 3 20.46 19.76 6.05
CA ASN A 3 20.42 18.36 5.61
C ASN A 3 19.96 17.41 6.75
N ILE A 4 20.35 17.74 7.99
CA ILE A 4 19.98 17.01 9.20
C ILE A 4 18.47 17.00 9.45
N ALA A 5 17.79 18.14 9.30
CA ALA A 5 16.34 18.21 9.52
C ALA A 5 15.58 17.33 8.50
N ARG A 6 16.07 17.30 7.25
CA ARG A 6 15.53 16.45 6.18
C ARG A 6 15.73 14.96 6.49
N GLU A 7 16.92 14.58 6.93
CA GLU A 7 17.24 13.19 7.30
C GLU A 7 16.41 12.70 8.50
N ILE A 8 16.26 13.55 9.53
CA ILE A 8 15.41 13.26 10.69
C ILE A 8 13.96 13.07 10.25
N PHE A 9 13.44 13.95 9.40
CA PHE A 9 12.09 13.83 8.88
C PHE A 9 11.89 12.53 8.10
N LEU A 10 12.82 12.17 7.20
CA LEU A 10 12.80 10.89 6.47
C LEU A 10 12.74 9.69 7.40
N HIS A 11 13.57 9.71 8.44
CA HIS A 11 13.65 8.62 9.39
C HIS A 11 12.31 8.40 10.10
N TYR A 12 11.67 9.49 10.56
CA TYR A 12 10.36 9.41 11.19
C TYR A 12 9.25 9.00 10.21
N ALA A 13 9.27 9.55 8.99
CA ALA A 13 8.31 9.19 7.96
C ALA A 13 8.41 7.70 7.60
N SER A 14 9.61 7.19 7.32
CA SER A 14 9.83 5.76 7.06
C SER A 14 9.36 4.90 8.22
N SER A 15 9.74 5.25 9.45
CA SER A 15 9.32 4.51 10.65
C SER A 15 7.79 4.47 10.81
N ALA A 16 7.09 5.54 10.45
CA ALA A 16 5.64 5.58 10.48
C ALA A 16 5.01 4.67 9.43
N VAL A 17 5.54 4.68 8.20
CA VAL A 17 5.09 3.80 7.11
C VAL A 17 5.33 2.33 7.46
N ASP A 18 6.48 2.00 8.05
CA ASP A 18 6.82 0.63 8.44
C ASP A 18 5.84 0.08 9.50
N ARG A 19 5.38 0.94 10.42
CA ARG A 19 4.33 0.57 11.39
C ARG A 19 2.99 0.28 10.71
N VAL A 20 2.62 1.06 9.69
CA VAL A 20 1.40 0.82 8.90
C VAL A 20 1.51 -0.51 8.17
N ILE A 21 2.62 -0.76 7.49
CA ILE A 21 2.89 -2.03 6.80
C ILE A 21 2.79 -3.21 7.76
N LEU A 22 3.42 -3.11 8.94
CA LEU A 22 3.35 -4.16 9.96
C LEU A 22 1.91 -4.40 10.41
N GLY A 23 1.12 -3.33 10.60
CA GLY A 23 -0.30 -3.43 10.92
C GLY A 23 -1.11 -4.16 9.85
N MET A 24 -0.88 -3.83 8.57
CA MET A 24 -1.55 -4.51 7.45
C MET A 24 -1.14 -5.97 7.35
N ARG A 25 0.15 -6.29 7.51
CA ARG A 25 0.67 -7.67 7.49
C ARG A 25 0.24 -8.52 8.68
N LYS A 26 -0.12 -7.90 9.82
CA LYS A 26 -0.74 -8.60 10.95
C LYS A 26 -2.20 -8.93 10.69
N ARG A 27 -2.90 -8.07 9.94
CA ARG A 27 -4.33 -8.21 9.66
C ARG A 27 -4.62 -9.07 8.42
N TYR A 28 -3.71 -9.07 7.45
CA TYR A 28 -3.88 -9.67 6.13
C TYR A 28 -2.69 -10.56 5.77
N THR A 29 -2.86 -11.43 4.77
CA THR A 29 -1.83 -12.38 4.36
C THR A 29 -0.59 -11.66 3.81
N PRO A 30 0.60 -11.79 4.41
CA PRO A 30 1.82 -11.15 3.91
C PRO A 30 2.37 -11.85 2.66
N VAL A 31 3.04 -11.11 1.77
CA VAL A 31 3.64 -11.67 0.53
C VAL A 31 5.13 -11.35 0.39
N LYS A 32 5.47 -10.07 0.43
CA LYS A 32 6.85 -9.53 0.41
C LYS A 32 7.04 -8.60 1.62
N GLU A 33 8.24 -8.05 1.82
CA GLU A 33 8.54 -7.18 2.97
C GLU A 33 7.51 -6.07 3.19
N ARG A 34 7.06 -5.42 2.11
CA ARG A 34 6.09 -4.30 2.18
C ARG A 34 4.74 -4.62 1.54
N GLY A 35 4.43 -5.91 1.36
CA GLY A 35 3.23 -6.36 0.64
C GLY A 35 2.29 -7.27 1.43
N PHE A 36 0.99 -7.16 1.14
CA PHE A 36 -0.09 -7.95 1.76
C PHE A 36 -1.24 -8.23 0.78
N ILE A 37 -2.01 -9.29 1.00
CA ILE A 37 -3.18 -9.66 0.18
C ILE A 37 -4.47 -9.33 0.91
N LEU A 38 -5.33 -8.55 0.25
CA LEU A 38 -6.68 -8.24 0.70
C LEU A 38 -7.67 -8.60 -0.41
N ASN A 39 -8.65 -9.47 -0.10
CA ASN A 39 -9.70 -9.91 -1.03
C ASN A 39 -9.20 -10.55 -2.33
N GLY A 40 -8.00 -11.14 -2.31
CA GLY A 40 -7.33 -11.73 -3.47
C GLY A 40 -6.62 -10.71 -4.37
N ILE A 41 -6.50 -9.44 -3.94
CA ILE A 41 -5.67 -8.41 -4.56
C ILE A 41 -4.38 -8.29 -3.75
N THR A 42 -3.24 -8.24 -4.43
CA THR A 42 -1.95 -7.97 -3.79
C THR A 42 -1.74 -6.47 -3.74
N TYR A 43 -1.42 -5.96 -2.56
CA TYR A 43 -1.03 -4.56 -2.33
C TYR A 43 0.41 -4.48 -1.87
N GLU A 44 1.14 -3.46 -2.32
CA GLU A 44 2.51 -3.15 -1.93
C GLU A 44 2.64 -1.66 -1.61
N ILE A 45 3.24 -1.35 -0.45
CA ILE A 45 3.47 0.04 -0.02
C ILE A 45 4.94 0.39 -0.28
N ALA A 46 5.20 1.36 -1.14
CA ALA A 46 6.55 1.80 -1.46
C ALA A 46 7.24 2.48 -0.26
N PRO A 47 8.58 2.62 -0.27
CA PRO A 47 9.28 3.53 0.62
C PRO A 47 8.80 4.97 0.42
N PRO A 48 8.79 5.82 1.47
CA PRO A 48 8.45 7.22 1.30
C PRO A 48 9.55 7.95 0.49
N GLU A 49 9.14 8.82 -0.42
CA GLU A 49 10.02 9.70 -1.17
C GLU A 49 9.80 11.15 -0.75
N ILE A 50 10.88 11.93 -0.62
CA ILE A 50 10.77 13.39 -0.45
C ILE A 50 10.69 14.06 -1.82
N LYS A 51 9.66 14.88 -2.00
CA LYS A 51 9.58 15.91 -3.04
C LYS A 51 9.92 17.28 -2.45
N GLU A 52 9.99 18.33 -3.26
CA GLU A 52 10.46 19.65 -2.80
C GLU A 52 9.75 20.15 -1.53
N ASP A 53 8.41 20.05 -1.50
CA ASP A 53 7.58 20.57 -0.41
C ASP A 53 6.70 19.49 0.27
N SER A 54 6.90 18.22 -0.07
CA SER A 54 6.04 17.13 0.40
C SER A 54 6.80 15.82 0.56
N PHE A 55 6.11 14.82 1.10
CA PHE A 55 6.51 13.43 0.97
C PHE A 55 5.39 12.66 0.29
N GLU A 56 5.77 11.68 -0.50
CA GLU A 56 4.86 10.82 -1.24
C GLU A 56 5.10 9.37 -0.86
N ILE A 57 4.03 8.59 -0.85
CA ILE A 57 4.07 7.15 -0.60
C ILE A 57 3.12 6.52 -1.62
N ASP A 58 3.67 5.62 -2.43
CA ASP A 58 2.86 4.89 -3.39
C ASP A 58 2.26 3.63 -2.78
N LEU A 59 0.98 3.41 -3.07
CA LEU A 59 0.28 2.16 -2.82
C LEU A 59 0.02 1.50 -4.18
N ILE A 60 0.75 0.43 -4.46
CA ILE A 60 0.67 -0.31 -5.71
C ILE A 60 -0.24 -1.52 -5.51
N SER A 61 -1.12 -1.79 -6.48
CA SER A 61 -2.01 -2.95 -6.44
C SER A 61 -1.86 -3.81 -7.70
N ASP A 62 -1.68 -5.11 -7.51
CA ASP A 62 -1.80 -6.12 -8.56
C ASP A 62 -3.15 -6.84 -8.42
N ILE A 63 -4.04 -6.56 -9.37
CA ILE A 63 -5.42 -7.04 -9.39
C ILE A 63 -5.54 -8.16 -10.43
N PRO A 64 -5.71 -9.42 -10.01
CA PRO A 64 -5.80 -10.53 -10.96
C PRO A 64 -7.08 -10.45 -11.80
N LEU A 65 -7.02 -10.87 -13.07
CA LEU A 65 -8.16 -10.87 -14.00
C LEU A 65 -9.38 -11.66 -13.47
N SER A 66 -9.16 -12.66 -12.63
CA SER A 66 -10.22 -13.43 -11.96
C SER A 66 -11.08 -12.56 -11.03
N PHE A 67 -10.50 -11.52 -10.44
CA PHE A 67 -11.21 -10.55 -9.61
C PHE A 67 -12.31 -9.84 -10.40
N PHE A 68 -11.99 -9.33 -11.59
CA PHE A 68 -12.95 -8.64 -12.45
C PHE A 68 -14.08 -9.57 -12.94
N LYS A 69 -13.76 -10.83 -13.22
CA LYS A 69 -14.78 -11.84 -13.57
C LYS A 69 -15.76 -12.07 -12.41
N ARG A 70 -15.27 -12.13 -11.17
CA ARG A 70 -16.10 -12.24 -9.96
C ARG A 70 -17.01 -11.02 -9.79
N VAL A 71 -16.44 -9.81 -9.87
CA VAL A 71 -17.19 -8.55 -9.74
C VAL A 71 -18.28 -8.45 -10.82
N LYS A 72 -17.97 -8.76 -12.08
CA LYS A 72 -18.96 -8.76 -13.16
C LYS A 72 -20.11 -9.73 -12.91
N LYS A 73 -19.82 -10.93 -12.40
CA LYS A 73 -20.83 -11.93 -12.02
C LYS A 73 -21.70 -11.46 -10.85
N GLU A 74 -21.12 -10.76 -9.88
CA GLU A 74 -21.86 -10.19 -8.76
C GLU A 74 -22.77 -9.05 -9.21
N ILE A 75 -22.27 -8.11 -10.02
CA ILE A 75 -23.07 -7.01 -10.58
C ILE A 75 -24.24 -7.55 -11.43
N SER A 76 -24.02 -8.60 -12.22
CA SER A 76 -25.10 -9.19 -13.02
C SER A 76 -26.23 -9.83 -12.19
N LYS A 77 -26.00 -10.12 -10.90
CA LYS A 77 -27.09 -10.57 -10.00
C LYS A 77 -27.98 -9.43 -9.52
N PHE A 78 -27.56 -8.17 -9.69
CA PHE A 78 -28.27 -6.98 -9.24
C PHE A 78 -28.92 -6.19 -10.39
N ASN A 79 -28.62 -6.52 -11.65
CA ASN A 79 -29.36 -5.99 -12.78
C ASN A 79 -30.67 -6.77 -12.93
N PHE A 80 -31.77 -6.12 -12.57
CA PHE A 80 -33.15 -6.54 -12.80
C PHE A 80 -33.46 -6.63 -14.30
#